data_AF-X0ZF68-F1
#
_entry.id   AF-X0ZF68-F1
#
_cell.length_a   1.000
_cell.length_b   1.000
_cell.length_c   1.000
_cell.angle_alpha   90.00
_cell.angle_beta   90.00
_cell.angle_gamma   90.00
#
_symmetry.space_group_name_H-M   'P 1'
#
loop_
_entity.id
_entity.type
_entity.pdbx_description
1 polymer ?
#
loop_
_entity_poly.entity_id
_entity_poly.type
_entity_poly.pdbx_seq_one_letter_code
_entity_poly.pdbx_strand_id
1 'polypeptide(L)'
;MIIYGDGEQLRDYTYISDIIEGLILSGEKNISSGEAFNLGYSKPISVNQLVDKMYNIANKPKKVVYTEKQKGDVWPIFTNTIKRSE
;
A
#
# COMPACT_ATOMS: atom_id res chain seq x y z
N MET A 1 -14.29 10.69 8.61
CA MET A 1 -13.39 9.52 8.51
C MET A 1 -12.82 9.24 9.90
N ILE A 2 -12.68 7.97 10.29
CA ILE A 2 -12.08 7.59 11.58
C ILE A 2 -10.71 6.98 11.28
N ILE A 3 -9.66 7.42 12.00
CA ILE A 3 -8.32 6.82 11.98
C ILE A 3 -8.08 6.16 13.33
N TYR A 4 -7.67 4.90 13.31
CA TYR A 4 -7.25 4.18 14.51
C TYR A 4 -5.76 4.44 14.74
N GLY A 5 -5.38 4.84 15.95
CA GLY A 5 -4.04 5.33 16.28
C GLY A 5 -3.83 6.78 15.86
N ASP A 6 -2.57 7.17 15.65
CA ASP A 6 -2.15 8.54 15.31
C ASP A 6 -2.11 8.84 13.80
N GLY A 7 -2.27 7.81 12.96
CA GLY A 7 -2.21 7.96 11.50
C GLY A 7 -0.79 7.93 10.92
N GLU A 8 0.24 7.78 11.76
CA GLU A 8 1.64 7.71 11.34
C GLU A 8 2.07 6.31 10.89
N GLN A 9 1.19 5.32 11.03
CA GLN A 9 1.43 3.99 10.54
C GLN A 9 1.67 4.01 9.02
N LEU A 10 2.82 3.48 8.61
CA LEU A 10 3.22 3.39 7.22
C LEU A 10 2.60 2.15 6.57
N ARG A 11 2.14 2.31 5.33
CA ARG A 11 1.58 1.25 4.49
C ARG A 11 2.07 1.40 3.06
N ASP A 12 2.41 0.28 2.45
CA ASP A 12 2.70 0.20 1.02
C ASP A 12 1.37 0.01 0.25
N TYR A 13 0.86 1.08 -0.34
CA TYR A 13 -0.37 1.05 -1.12
C TYR A 13 -0.04 0.77 -2.59
N THR A 14 -0.64 -0.27 -3.15
CA THR A 14 -0.46 -0.65 -4.56
C THR A 14 -1.80 -0.58 -5.29
N TYR A 15 -1.81 -0.01 -6.49
CA TYR A 15 -3.04 0.10 -7.27
C TYR A 15 -3.37 -1.23 -7.94
N ILE A 16 -4.66 -1.54 -8.10
CA ILE A 16 -5.11 -2.85 -8.57
C ILE A 16 -4.57 -3.18 -9.97
N SER A 17 -4.45 -2.20 -10.86
CA SER A 17 -3.91 -2.43 -12.20
C SER A 17 -2.44 -2.85 -12.18
N ASP A 18 -1.63 -2.33 -11.25
CA ASP A 18 -0.23 -2.74 -11.11
C ASP A 18 -0.12 -4.21 -10.67
N ILE A 19 -1.04 -4.65 -9.80
CA ILE A 19 -1.12 -6.07 -9.38
C ILE A 19 -1.55 -6.95 -10.54
N ILE A 20 -2.56 -6.54 -11.31
CA ILE A 20 -3.01 -7.30 -12.48
C ILE A 20 -1.88 -7.47 -13.50
N GLU A 21 -1.16 -6.38 -13.81
CA GLU A 21 0.00 -6.42 -14.71
C GLU A 21 1.09 -7.35 -14.18
N GLY A 22 1.46 -7.24 -12.90
CA GLY A 22 2.45 -8.11 -12.28
C GLY A 22 2.06 -9.59 -12.31
N LEU A 23 0.78 -9.91 -12.11
CA LEU A 23 0.26 -11.27 -12.19
C LEU A 23 0.32 -11.82 -13.63
N ILE A 24 -0.09 -11.05 -14.63
CA ILE A 24 -0.02 -11.47 -16.04
C ILE A 24 1.44 -11.74 -16.42
N LEU A 25 2.35 -10.79 -16.16
CA LEU A 25 3.78 -10.94 -16.46
C LEU A 25 4.37 -12.16 -15.75
N SER A 26 3.95 -12.43 -14.51
CA SER A 26 4.41 -13.61 -13.79
C SER A 26 3.94 -14.92 -14.40
N GLY A 27 2.77 -14.97 -15.05
CA GLY A 27 2.28 -16.16 -15.72
C GLY A 27 2.93 -16.41 -17.09
N GLU A 28 3.40 -15.36 -17.76
CA GLU A 28 3.96 -15.44 -19.11
C GLU A 28 5.46 -15.77 -19.15
N LYS A 29 6.18 -15.49 -18.06
CA LYS A 29 7.64 -15.61 -18.02
C LYS A 29 8.05 -16.96 -17.42
N ASN A 30 8.59 -17.88 -18.21
CA ASN A 30 9.06 -19.18 -17.69
C ASN A 30 10.07 -19.09 -16.51
N ILE A 31 10.80 -17.97 -16.40
CA ILE A 31 11.74 -17.71 -15.30
C ILE A 31 11.07 -17.50 -13.93
N SER A 32 9.76 -17.27 -13.88
CA SER A 32 9.00 -17.11 -12.63
C SER A 32 8.52 -18.43 -12.04
N SER A 33 8.62 -19.54 -12.78
CA SER A 33 8.07 -20.83 -12.36
C SER A 33 8.82 -21.37 -11.14
N GLY A 34 8.11 -21.54 -10.02
CA GLY A 34 8.67 -22.00 -8.75
C GLY A 34 9.27 -20.88 -7.88
N GLU A 35 9.23 -19.64 -8.36
CA GLU A 35 9.77 -18.48 -7.65
C GLU A 35 8.69 -17.74 -6.86
N ALA A 36 9.04 -17.25 -5.67
CA ALA A 36 8.23 -16.31 -4.91
C ALA A 36 8.75 -14.89 -5.10
N PHE A 37 7.86 -13.95 -5.40
CA PHE A 37 8.18 -12.54 -5.54
C PHE A 37 7.08 -11.71 -4.88
N ASN A 38 7.47 -10.54 -4.36
CA ASN A 38 6.50 -9.60 -3.83
C ASN A 38 6.06 -8.62 -4.91
N LEU A 39 4.76 -8.37 -4.99
CA LEU A 39 4.18 -7.31 -5.83
C LEU A 39 3.81 -6.13 -4.94
N GLY A 40 4.43 -4.99 -5.17
CA GLY A 40 4.18 -3.77 -4.40
C GLY A 40 4.89 -2.54 -4.95
N TYR A 41 4.50 -1.36 -4.49
CA TYR A 41 5.04 -0.09 -4.94
C TYR A 41 6.40 0.27 -4.28
N SER A 42 6.74 -0.35 -3.15
CA SER A 42 7.99 -0.10 -2.38
C SER A 42 8.16 1.35 -1.89
N LYS A 43 7.12 2.18 -1.98
CA LYS A 43 7.13 3.55 -1.44
C LYS A 43 5.98 3.73 -0.46
N PRO A 44 6.17 3.31 0.79
CA PRO A 44 5.16 3.42 1.82
C PRO A 44 4.81 4.89 2.09
N ILE A 45 3.54 5.16 2.38
CA ILE A 45 3.08 6.46 2.89
C ILE A 45 2.28 6.24 4.18
N SER A 46 2.18 7.27 5.02
CA SER A 46 1.37 7.20 6.23
C SER A 46 -0.12 7.23 5.90
N VAL A 47 -0.96 6.77 6.83
CA VAL A 47 -2.41 6.91 6.71
C VAL A 47 -2.78 8.40 6.62
N ASN A 48 -2.14 9.26 7.40
CA ASN A 48 -2.34 10.71 7.31
C ASN A 48 -2.10 11.25 5.88
N GLN A 49 -0.99 10.85 5.24
CA GLN A 49 -0.66 11.25 3.87
C GLN A 49 -1.69 10.74 2.84
N LEU A 50 -2.17 9.50 2.98
CA LEU A 50 -3.22 8.96 2.11
C LEU A 50 -4.50 9.79 2.24
N VAL A 51 -4.93 10.06 3.47
CA VAL A 51 -6.17 10.79 3.77
C VAL A 51 -6.12 12.21 3.22
N ASP A 52 -4.97 12.88 3.32
CA ASP A 52 -4.78 14.21 2.73
C ASP A 52 -4.97 14.20 1.21
N LYS A 53 -4.38 13.20 0.52
CA LYS A 53 -4.59 13.01 -0.93
C LYS A 53 -6.06 12.80 -1.25
N MET A 54 -6.77 11.97 -0.49
CA MET A 54 -8.19 11.70 -0.71
C MET A 54 -9.06 12.95 -0.58
N TYR A 55 -8.85 13.76 0.46
CA TYR A 55 -9.61 15.00 0.65
C TYR A 55 -9.33 16.04 -0.44
N ASN A 56 -8.06 16.17 -0.86
CA ASN A 56 -7.66 17.06 -1.94
C ASN A 56 -8.32 16.66 -3.26
N ILE A 57 -8.33 15.36 -3.59
CA ILE A 57 -8.99 14.85 -4.81
C ILE A 57 -10.51 15.05 -4.73
N ALA A 58 -11.11 14.82 -3.57
CA ALA A 58 -12.55 14.98 -3.38
C ALA A 58 -13.01 16.44 -3.26
N ASN A 59 -12.09 17.40 -3.20
CA ASN A 59 -12.33 18.82 -2.93
C ASN A 59 -13.24 19.04 -1.70
N LYS A 60 -12.96 18.32 -0.61
CA LYS A 60 -13.71 18.40 0.64
C LYS A 60 -12.83 18.86 1.80
N PRO A 61 -13.37 19.61 2.77
CA PRO A 61 -12.63 19.95 3.97
C PRO A 61 -12.31 18.68 4.77
N LYS A 62 -11.05 18.57 5.22
CA LYS A 62 -10.57 17.43 6.01
C LYS A 62 -11.35 17.32 7.32
N LYS A 63 -12.06 16.21 7.52
CA LYS A 63 -12.75 15.88 8.78
C LYS A 63 -12.38 14.47 9.26
N VAL A 64 -11.41 14.40 10.15
CA VAL A 64 -10.84 13.16 10.69
C VAL A 64 -11.05 13.10 12.19
N VAL A 65 -11.45 11.93 12.70
CA VAL A 65 -11.53 11.62 14.12
C VAL A 65 -10.52 10.51 14.42
N TYR A 66 -9.64 10.74 15.39
CA TYR A 66 -8.67 9.74 15.83
C TYR A 66 -9.26 8.93 16.99
N THR A 67 -9.01 7.62 17.01
CA THR A 67 -9.48 6.71 18.05
C THR A 67 -8.35 5.76 18.47
N GLU A 68 -8.60 4.92 19.47
CA GLU A 68 -7.59 4.02 20.03
C GLU A 68 -6.98 3.09 18.97
N LYS A 69 -5.69 2.79 19.13
CA LYS A 69 -4.99 1.87 18.24
C LYS A 69 -5.64 0.48 18.32
N GLN A 70 -5.92 -0.12 17.17
CA GLN A 70 -6.46 -1.47 17.16
C GLN A 70 -5.44 -2.49 17.67
N LYS A 71 -5.91 -3.41 18.51
CA LYS A 71 -5.10 -4.52 19.01
C LYS A 71 -4.80 -5.46 17.84
N GLY A 72 -3.52 -5.70 17.56
CA GLY A 72 -3.05 -6.49 16.41
C GLY A 72 -2.55 -5.67 15.22
N ASP A 73 -2.54 -4.34 15.33
CA ASP A 73 -1.98 -3.48 14.29
C ASP A 73 -0.47 -3.67 14.19
N VAL A 74 -0.05 -4.18 13.03
CA VAL A 74 1.31 -4.62 12.72
C VAL A 74 2.27 -3.43 12.55
N TRP A 75 3.49 -3.58 13.04
CA TRP A 75 4.62 -2.67 12.79
C TRP A 75 4.86 -2.54 11.27
N PRO A 76 5.37 -1.39 10.75
CA PRO A 76 5.51 -1.13 9.31
C PRO A 76 5.91 -2.36 8.47
N ILE A 77 5.05 -2.69 7.52
CA ILE A 77 5.29 -3.72 6.50
C ILE A 77 5.65 -2.97 5.23
N PHE A 78 6.84 -3.24 4.71
CA PHE A 78 7.31 -2.70 3.44
C PHE A 78 7.50 -3.86 2.47
N THR A 79 7.05 -3.67 1.23
CA THR A 79 7.39 -4.61 0.17
C THR A 79 8.81 -4.32 -0.28
N ASN A 80 9.67 -5.34 -0.33
CA ASN A 80 10.91 -5.24 -1.09
C ASN A 80 10.65 -5.82 -2.49
N THR A 81 10.39 -4.95 -3.46
CA THR A 81 10.15 -5.36 -4.85
C THR A 81 11.49 -5.59 -5.55
N ILE A 82 12.13 -6.73 -5.29
CA ILE A 82 13.24 -7.23 -6.12
C ILE A 82 12.58 -7.94 -7.32
N LYS A 83 12.95 -7.59 -8.57
CA LYS A 83 12.41 -8.07 -9.87
C LYS A 83 11.37 -7.17 -10.59
N ARG A 84 11.38 -5.84 -10.42
CA ARG A 84 10.74 -4.93 -11.42
C ARG A 84 11.64 -4.64 -12.64
N SER A 85 12.85 -5.18 -12.67
CA SER A 85 13.83 -4.94 -13.73
C SER A 85 14.43 -6.27 -14.21
N GLU A 86 13.68 -7.00 -15.04
CA GLU A 86 14.16 -7.96 -16.06
C GLU A 86 12.99 -8.46 -16.92
#